data_AF-A0A2D9C9Z5-F1
#
_entry.id   AF-A0A2D9C9Z5-F1
#
_cell.length_a   1.000
_cell.length_b   1.000
_cell.length_c   1.000
_cell.angle_alpha   90.00
_cell.angle_beta   90.00
_cell.angle_gamma   90.00
#
_symmetry.space_group_name_H-M   'P 1'
#
loop_
_entity.id
_entity.type
_entity.pdbx_description
1 polymer ?
#
loop_
_entity_poly.entity_id
_entity_poly.type
_entity_poly.pdbx_seq_one_letter_code
_entity_poly.pdbx_strand_id
1 'polypeptide(L)' 'MKLRQIASNMTEVTTEKGQILFSYETPVAALLADDDNGDTVVRTSHKWSQTTSRHINKWLDGLTAEERPQAFFDNLV' A
#
# COMPACT_ATOMS: atom_id res chain seq x y z
N MET A 1 -3.08 -11.80 10.75
CA MET A 1 -2.07 -10.80 10.34
C MET A 1 -0.77 -11.50 10.00
N LYS A 2 -0.18 -11.21 8.84
CA LYS A 2 1.12 -11.76 8.40
C LYS A 2 2.00 -10.62 7.90
N LEU A 3 3.25 -10.56 8.35
CA LEU A 3 4.22 -9.55 7.96
C LEU A 3 5.22 -10.13 6.95
N ARG A 4 5.45 -9.43 5.85
CA ARG A 4 6.39 -9.80 4.79
C ARG A 4 7.35 -8.64 4.51
N GLN A 5 8.63 -8.81 4.79
CA GLN A 5 9.64 -7.83 4.42
C GLN A 5 10.05 -8.04 2.96
N ILE A 6 9.79 -7.05 2.11
CA ILE A 6 10.09 -7.11 0.66
C ILE A 6 11.48 -6.50 0.37
N ALA A 7 11.88 -5.49 1.13
CA ALA A 7 13.22 -4.89 1.11
C ALA A 7 13.54 -4.25 2.47
N SER A 8 14.75 -3.74 2.67
CA SER A 8 15.19 -3.16 3.95
C SER A 8 14.25 -2.07 4.50
N ASN A 9 13.59 -1.30 3.63
CA ASN A 9 12.65 -0.23 3.99
C ASN A 9 11.27 -0.43 3.34
N MET A 10 10.90 -1.67 3.06
CA MET A 10 9.63 -1.98 2.40
C MET A 10 9.03 -3.23 3.02
N THR A 11 7.91 -3.04 3.70
CA THR A 11 7.22 -4.10 4.42
C THR A 11 5.78 -4.15 3.97
N GLU A 12 5.28 -5.36 3.74
CA GLU A 12 3.87 -5.59 3.48
C GLU A 12 3.24 -6.29 4.68
N VAL A 13 2.06 -5.81 5.04
CA VAL A 13 1.24 -6.39 6.11
C VAL A 13 -0.02 -6.93 5.48
N THR A 14 -0.19 -8.24 5.53
CA THR A 14 -1.44 -8.90 5.15
C THR A 14 -2.37 -9.00 6.36
N THR A 15 -3.56 -8.45 6.22
CA THR A 15 -4.67 -8.48 7.17
C THR A 15 -5.85 -9.24 6.54
N GLU A 16 -6.91 -9.46 7.31
CA GLU A 16 -8.15 -10.05 6.79
C GLU A 16 -8.84 -9.12 5.78
N LYS A 17 -8.63 -7.81 5.89
CA LYS A 17 -9.21 -6.77 5.02
C LYS A 17 -8.37 -6.50 3.75
N GLY A 18 -7.27 -7.24 3.57
CA GLY A 18 -6.35 -7.06 2.45
C GLY A 18 -4.91 -6.78 2.86
N GLN A 19 -4.13 -6.16 1.99
CA GLN A 19 -2.68 -5.99 2.15
C GLN A 19 -2.30 -4.52 2.20
N ILE A 20 -1.39 -4.15 3.08
CA ILE A 20 -0.92 -2.76 3.24
C ILE A 20 0.58 -2.72 3.01
N LEU A 21 1.02 -1.82 2.13
CA LEU A 21 2.42 -1.53 1.87
C LEU A 21 2.89 -0.37 2.75
N PHE A 22 3.96 -0.64 3.51
CA PHE A 22 4.70 0.33 4.27
C PHE A 22 6.04 0.63 3.58
N SER A 23 6.29 1.91 3.34
CA SER A 23 7.61 2.43 2.97
C SER A 23 8.22 3.06 4.20
N TYR A 24 9.33 2.50 4.68
CA TYR A 24 9.79 2.71 6.06
C TYR A 24 8.67 2.33 7.04
N GLU A 25 8.13 3.30 7.77
CA GLU A 25 7.05 3.12 8.75
C GLU A 25 5.73 3.77 8.29
N THR A 26 5.69 4.31 7.07
CA THR A 26 4.51 5.03 6.55
C THR A 26 3.71 4.14 5.61
N PRO A 27 2.39 3.98 5.81
CA PRO A 27 1.53 3.27 4.87
C PRO A 27 1.34 4.14 3.61
N VAL A 28 1.63 3.58 2.43
CA VAL A 28 1.66 4.36 1.18
C VAL A 28 0.84 3.74 0.04
N ALA A 29 0.52 2.46 0.14
CA ALA A 29 -0.39 1.77 -0.78
C ALA A 29 -1.09 0.62 -0.04
N ALA A 30 -2.23 0.18 -0.56
CA ALA A 30 -2.95 -0.96 -0.01
C ALA A 30 -3.75 -1.67 -1.10
N LEU A 31 -3.97 -2.97 -0.92
CA LEU A 31 -4.98 -3.75 -1.61
C LEU A 31 -6.09 -3.97 -0.58
N LEU A 32 -7.28 -3.48 -0.88
CA LEU A 32 -8.46 -3.63 -0.05
C LEU A 32 -9.25 -4.80 -0.62
N ALA A 33 -9.39 -5.86 0.17
CA ALA A 33 -10.29 -6.96 -0.17
C ALA A 33 -11.70 -6.54 0.26
N ASP A 34 -12.55 -6.27 -0.72
CA ASP A 34 -13.97 -5.99 -0.50
C ASP A 34 -14.77 -7.22 -0.95
N ASP A 35 -15.46 -7.86 -0.02
CA ASP A 35 -16.23 -9.09 -0.26
C ASP A 35 -17.34 -8.88 -1.31
N ASP A 36 -17.83 -7.64 -1.45
CA ASP A 36 -18.95 -7.31 -2.35
C ASP A 36 -18.49 -6.77 -3.72
N ASN A 37 -17.33 -6.11 -3.78
CA ASN A 37 -16.90 -5.32 -4.96
C ASN A 37 -15.55 -5.76 -5.57
N GLY A 38 -14.92 -6.79 -4.99
CA GLY A 38 -13.63 -7.32 -5.42
C GLY A 38 -12.44 -6.52 -4.89
N ASP A 39 -11.24 -7.04 -5.16
CA ASP A 39 -9.99 -6.46 -4.66
C ASP A 39 -9.70 -5.12 -5.35
N THR A 40 -9.65 -4.04 -4.57
CA THR A 40 -9.31 -2.70 -5.05
C THR A 40 -7.90 -2.33 -4.62
N VAL A 41 -7.04 -2.02 -5.59
CA VAL A 41 -5.68 -1.53 -5.32
C VAL A 41 -5.71 -0.01 -5.23
N VAL A 42 -5.23 0.53 -4.12
CA VAL A 42 -5.15 1.96 -3.85
C VAL A 42 -3.71 2.39 -3.55
N ARG A 43 -3.34 3.59 -4.00
CA ARG A 43 -2.07 4.23 -3.67
C ARG A 43 -2.28 5.67 -3.19
N THR A 44 -1.34 6.18 -2.41
CA THR A 44 -1.37 7.58 -1.98
C THR A 44 -1.25 8.54 -3.16
N SER A 45 -2.06 9.60 -3.14
CA SER A 45 -1.94 10.75 -4.06
C SER A 45 -0.83 11.71 -3.66
N HIS A 46 -0.24 11.54 -2.46
CA HIS A 46 0.83 12.39 -1.97
C HIS A 46 2.12 12.17 -2.76
N LYS A 47 2.77 13.28 -3.15
CA LYS A 47 4.06 13.24 -3.85
C LYS A 47 5.21 13.01 -2.86
N TRP A 48 5.51 11.73 -2.63
CA TRP A 48 6.62 11.32 -1.79
C TRP A 48 8.00 11.48 -2.45
N SER A 49 9.05 11.18 -1.69
CA SER A 49 10.42 11.11 -2.20
C SER A 49 10.56 10.06 -3.31
N GLN A 50 11.58 10.21 -4.16
CA GLN A 50 11.86 9.27 -5.25
C GLN A 50 12.02 7.81 -4.79
N THR A 51 12.51 7.59 -3.57
CA THR A 51 12.63 6.24 -2.98
C THR A 51 11.26 5.65 -2.70
N THR A 52 10.38 6.39 -2.03
CA THR A 52 9.02 5.93 -1.73
C THR A 52 8.20 5.71 -3.01
N SER A 53 8.32 6.60 -4.01
CA SER A 53 7.66 6.40 -5.31
C SER A 53 8.14 5.11 -5.99
N ARG A 54 9.44 4.77 -5.90
CA ARG A 54 9.96 3.48 -6.39
C ARG A 54 9.42 2.30 -5.60
N HIS A 55 9.26 2.42 -4.28
CA HIS A 55 8.65 1.36 -3.46
C HIS A 55 7.20 1.10 -3.89
N ILE A 56 6.38 2.14 -4.03
CA ILE A 56 4.99 2.04 -4.48
C ILE A 56 4.92 1.38 -5.85
N ASN A 57 5.68 1.88 -6.84
CA ASN A 57 5.67 1.34 -8.19
C ASN A 57 6.16 -0.12 -8.25
N LYS A 58 7.18 -0.47 -7.45
CA LYS A 58 7.69 -1.84 -7.37
C LYS A 58 6.65 -2.80 -6.77
N TRP A 59 5.90 -2.34 -5.77
CA TRP A 59 4.86 -3.15 -5.15
C TRP A 59 3.64 -3.31 -6.04
N LEU A 60 3.25 -2.24 -6.76
CA LEU A 60 2.16 -2.30 -7.73
C LEU A 60 2.49 -3.21 -8.92
N ASP A 61 3.76 -3.31 -9.32
CA ASP A 61 4.23 -4.20 -10.40
C ASP A 61 3.39 -4.12 -11.70
N GLY A 62 2.96 -2.90 -12.05
CA GLY A 62 2.13 -2.64 -13.24
C GLY A 62 0.61 -2.74 -13.02
N LEU A 63 0.15 -3.06 -11.81
CA LEU A 63 -1.26 -2.98 -11.44
C LEU A 63 -1.76 -1.52 -11.51
N THR A 64 -3.01 -1.37 -11.97
CA THR A 64 -3.70 -0.07 -11.93
C THR A 64 -4.19 0.17 -10.51
N ALA A 65 -3.82 1.31 -9.94
CA ALA A 65 -4.20 1.69 -8.58
C ALA A 65 -4.97 3.01 -8.59
N GLU A 66 -6.03 3.07 -7.78
CA GLU A 66 -6.74 4.32 -7.52
C GLU A 66 -5.95 5.20 -6.56
N GLU A 67 -5.95 6.51 -6.79
CA GLU A 67 -5.30 7.44 -5.89
C GLU A 67 -6.22 7.86 -4.75
N ARG A 68 -5.73 7.77 -3.51
CA ARG A 68 -6.44 8.21 -2.29
C ARG A 68 -5.56 9.18 -1.49
N PRO A 69 -6.16 10.12 -0.73
CA PRO A 69 -5.39 11.02 0.12
C PRO A 69 -4.56 10.25 1.15
N GLN A 70 -3.39 10.79 1.57
CA GLN A 70 -2.55 10.13 2.57
C GLN A 70 -3.29 9.81 3.88
N ALA A 71 -4.18 10.71 4.31
CA ALA A 71 -5.01 10.50 5.50
C ALA A 71 -5.85 9.21 5.45
N PHE A 72 -6.21 8.71 4.27
CA PHE A 72 -6.86 7.40 4.15
C PHE A 72 -5.96 6.28 4.68
N PHE A 73 -4.68 6.28 4.29
CA PHE A 73 -3.71 5.26 4.66
C PHE A 73 -3.32 5.36 6.14
N ASP A 74 -3.22 6.58 6.67
CA ASP A 74 -2.90 6.79 8.08
C ASP A 74 -3.99 6.22 9.02
N ASN A 75 -5.23 6.08 8.54
CA ASN A 75 -6.35 5.49 9.28
C ASN A 75 -6.52 3.97 9.07
N LEU A 76 -5.68 3.32 8.25
CA LEU A 76 -5.73 1.87 8.03
C LEU A 76 -5.01 1.08 9.12
N VAL A 77 -4.23 1.75 9.98
CA VAL A 77 -3.30 1.16 10.95
C VAL A 77 -3.78 1.40 12.37
#